data_AF-A0A436ZSS8-F1
#
_entry.id   AF-A0A436ZSS8-F1
#
_cell.length_a   1.000
_cell.length_b   1.000
_cell.length_c   1.000
_cell.angle_alpha   90.00
_cell.angle_beta   90.00
_cell.angle_gamma   90.00
#
_symmetry.space_group_name_H-M   'P 1'
#
loop_
_entity.id
_entity.type
_entity.pdbx_description
1 polymer ?
#
loop_
_entity_poly.entity_id
_entity_poly.type
_entity_poly.pdbx_seq_one_letter_code
_entity_poly.pdbx_strand_id
1 'polypeptide(L)'
;MSEEIAITPLHPSSLPEYLYRIDYPRSWTTFSQNITGFRAKDLTTMGPATISQITNHLQWKINIPSRFISTLSSKSYAISWARSLEQYKNLETRDEVRLMTIKAEGLGGPMYVYNPKQAFEGAGVLPPEGLREYVRGEEYLVLYGIPASRVVRIEGIDSAVDLETTVATTMNIAETADPCCGSGTGLNMMDPRRGFDEFIRGMEELCTEMKLLVESFKLLGSHTQAVLCDTRSRIGS
;
A
#
# COMPACT_ATOMS: atom_id res chain seq x y z
N MET A 1 23.93 7.26 18.12
CA MET A 1 23.49 7.07 16.72
C MET A 1 23.40 5.57 16.51
N SER A 2 22.20 5.00 16.42
CA SER A 2 22.05 3.57 16.18
C SER A 2 22.58 3.25 14.79
N GLU A 3 23.44 2.25 14.66
CA GLU A 3 23.97 1.81 13.37
C GLU A 3 22.80 1.37 12.47
N GLU A 4 22.73 1.92 11.25
CA GLU A 4 21.76 1.46 10.28
C GLU A 4 22.19 0.09 9.74
N ILE A 5 21.45 -0.95 10.10
CA ILE A 5 21.69 -2.30 9.61
C ILE A 5 21.22 -2.37 8.15
N ALA A 6 22.18 -2.48 7.23
CA ALA A 6 21.93 -2.71 5.81
C ALA A 6 21.39 -4.12 5.58
N ILE A 7 20.46 -4.25 4.63
CA ILE A 7 19.76 -5.49 4.33
C ILE A 7 20.27 -6.02 2.99
N THR A 8 20.51 -7.33 2.95
CA THR A 8 20.87 -8.01 1.69
C THR A 8 19.59 -8.24 0.87
N PRO A 9 19.55 -7.82 -0.40
CA PRO A 9 18.42 -8.09 -1.28
C PRO A 9 18.29 -9.58 -1.57
N LEU A 10 17.07 -10.01 -1.89
CA LEU A 10 16.82 -11.40 -2.28
C LEU A 10 17.49 -11.73 -3.61
N HIS A 11 17.98 -12.96 -3.70
CA HIS A 11 18.47 -13.49 -4.96
C HIS A 11 17.31 -13.65 -5.96
N PRO A 12 17.47 -13.33 -7.26
CA PRO A 12 16.36 -13.40 -8.21
C PRO A 12 15.71 -14.78 -8.32
N SER A 13 16.48 -15.86 -8.09
CA SER A 13 15.95 -17.23 -8.13
C SER A 13 15.12 -17.62 -6.90
N SER A 14 15.11 -16.81 -5.82
CA SER A 14 14.26 -17.04 -4.65
C SER A 14 12.94 -16.27 -4.72
N LEU A 15 12.73 -15.48 -5.77
CA LEU A 15 11.49 -14.75 -5.99
C LEU A 15 10.41 -15.69 -6.55
N PRO A 16 9.13 -15.51 -6.16
CA PRO A 16 8.02 -16.18 -6.83
C PRO A 16 7.96 -15.75 -8.30
N GLU A 17 7.38 -16.57 -9.18
CA GLU A 17 7.27 -16.22 -10.62
C GLU A 17 6.53 -14.90 -10.83
N TYR A 18 5.46 -14.69 -10.06
CA TYR A 18 4.64 -13.49 -10.08
C TYR A 18 4.55 -12.83 -8.72
N LEU A 19 4.50 -11.51 -8.75
CA LEU A 19 4.11 -10.65 -7.65
C LEU A 19 2.82 -9.93 -8.01
N TYR A 20 2.04 -9.61 -6.99
CA TYR A 20 0.73 -8.99 -7.10
C TYR A 20 0.74 -7.66 -6.38
N ARG A 21 0.23 -6.62 -7.02
CA ARG A 21 0.10 -5.31 -6.43
C ARG A 21 -1.32 -4.81 -6.62
N ILE A 22 -1.88 -4.21 -5.57
CA ILE A 22 -3.13 -3.48 -5.71
C ILE A 22 -2.76 -2.03 -6.01
N ASP A 23 -3.25 -1.55 -7.15
CA ASP A 23 -3.21 -0.14 -7.50
C ASP A 23 -4.59 0.46 -7.29
N TYR A 24 -4.65 1.68 -6.79
CA TYR A 24 -5.90 2.35 -6.47
C TYR A 24 -5.69 3.87 -6.44
N PRO A 25 -6.78 4.65 -6.58
CA PRO A 25 -6.71 6.11 -6.51
C PRO A 25 -6.05 6.55 -5.20
N ARG A 26 -5.11 7.51 -5.30
CA ARG A 26 -4.33 8.05 -4.16
C ARG A 26 -3.22 7.12 -3.64
N SER A 27 -3.00 5.95 -4.25
CA SER A 27 -1.74 5.23 -4.05
C SER A 27 -0.57 6.17 -4.37
N TRP A 28 0.41 6.24 -3.48
CA TRP A 28 1.58 7.10 -3.66
C TRP A 28 2.48 6.69 -4.81
N THR A 29 2.32 5.45 -5.26
CA THR A 29 3.10 4.85 -6.34
C THR A 29 2.10 4.38 -7.40
N THR A 30 1.53 5.34 -8.13
CA THR A 30 0.54 5.12 -9.20
C THR A 30 1.21 4.52 -10.44
N PHE A 31 0.49 3.62 -11.12
CA PHE A 31 0.97 3.04 -12.36
C PHE A 31 0.96 4.04 -13.53
N SER A 32 2.02 4.06 -14.33
CA SER A 32 2.05 4.75 -15.62
C SER A 32 2.51 3.80 -16.73
N GLN A 33 1.57 3.36 -17.58
CA GLN A 33 1.86 2.43 -18.67
C GLN A 33 2.82 3.01 -19.71
N ASN A 34 2.65 4.29 -20.05
CA ASN A 34 3.32 4.93 -21.18
C ASN A 34 4.73 5.45 -20.84
N ILE A 35 5.09 5.50 -19.56
CA ILE A 35 6.33 6.14 -19.11
C ILE A 35 7.24 5.10 -18.46
N THR A 36 6.94 4.68 -17.23
CA THR A 36 7.93 3.95 -16.41
C THR A 36 7.38 2.81 -15.57
N GLY A 37 6.07 2.53 -15.62
CA GLY A 37 5.42 1.63 -14.69
C GLY A 37 5.24 2.30 -13.33
N PHE A 38 5.57 1.59 -12.25
CA PHE A 38 5.53 2.11 -10.89
C PHE A 38 6.85 2.78 -10.50
N ARG A 39 6.77 3.88 -9.76
CA ARG A 39 7.91 4.56 -9.14
C ARG A 39 7.63 4.77 -7.66
N ALA A 40 8.64 4.53 -6.84
CA ALA A 40 8.64 4.91 -5.44
C ALA A 40 8.65 6.44 -5.29
N LYS A 41 8.23 6.92 -4.11
CA LYS A 41 8.16 8.35 -3.84
C LYS A 41 9.54 8.96 -3.60
N ASP A 42 10.42 8.22 -2.92
CA ASP A 42 11.82 8.59 -2.76
C ASP A 42 12.69 7.87 -3.80
N LEU A 43 13.26 8.68 -4.70
CA LEU A 43 14.23 8.26 -5.70
C LEU A 43 15.60 8.95 -5.50
N THR A 44 15.75 9.79 -4.47
CA THR A 44 16.98 10.57 -4.24
C THR A 44 17.92 9.86 -3.30
N THR A 45 17.39 9.13 -2.32
CA THR A 45 18.22 8.29 -1.45
C THR A 45 18.72 7.10 -2.23
N MET A 46 20.05 6.93 -2.31
CA MET A 46 20.71 5.85 -3.05
C MET A 46 21.30 4.79 -2.11
N GLY A 47 21.58 3.60 -2.64
CA GLY A 47 22.19 2.50 -1.88
C GLY A 47 21.20 1.45 -1.36
N PRO A 48 21.68 0.46 -0.59
CA PRO A 48 20.88 -0.65 -0.08
C PRO A 48 19.80 -0.18 0.90
N ALA A 49 18.80 -1.03 1.11
CA ALA A 49 17.76 -0.79 2.12
C ALA A 49 18.32 -1.02 3.52
N THR A 50 17.76 -0.31 4.50
CA THR A 50 18.05 -0.53 5.93
C THR A 50 16.81 -0.96 6.70
N ILE A 51 16.99 -1.59 7.86
CA ILE A 51 15.87 -2.01 8.73
C ILE A 51 14.99 -0.82 9.13
N SER A 52 15.59 0.34 9.39
CA SER A 52 14.87 1.58 9.68
C SER A 52 13.96 1.98 8.52
N GLN A 53 14.47 1.93 7.29
CA GLN A 53 13.70 2.27 6.09
C GLN A 53 12.53 1.30 5.84
N ILE A 54 12.76 -0.01 5.99
CA ILE A 54 11.67 -1.01 5.90
C ILE A 54 10.64 -0.75 6.99
N THR A 55 11.07 -0.54 8.23
CA THR A 55 10.17 -0.26 9.36
C THR A 55 9.30 0.97 9.09
N ASN A 56 9.91 2.07 8.62
CA ASN A 56 9.17 3.30 8.30
C ASN A 56 8.15 3.08 7.17
N HIS A 57 8.49 2.27 6.16
CA HIS A 57 7.57 1.90 5.09
C HIS A 57 6.38 1.09 5.60
N LEU A 58 6.64 0.04 6.40
CA LEU A 58 5.60 -0.83 6.95
C LEU A 58 4.70 -0.14 7.98
N GLN A 59 5.19 0.91 8.62
CA GLN A 59 4.40 1.79 9.50
C GLN A 59 3.63 2.86 8.72
N TRP A 60 3.75 2.89 7.39
CA TRP A 60 3.08 3.87 6.52
C TRP A 60 3.34 5.32 6.93
N LYS A 61 4.56 5.64 7.40
CA LYS A 61 4.90 6.99 7.89
C LYS A 61 4.75 8.03 6.77
N ILE A 62 3.71 8.86 6.88
CA ILE A 62 3.33 9.82 5.83
C ILE A 62 4.31 10.98 5.61
N ASN A 63 5.16 11.25 6.61
CA ASN A 63 6.16 12.31 6.55
C ASN A 63 7.52 11.82 6.03
N ILE A 64 7.67 10.51 5.79
CA ILE A 64 8.91 9.92 5.28
C ILE A 64 8.60 9.32 3.90
N PRO A 65 9.04 9.98 2.81
CA PRO A 65 8.94 9.42 1.47
C PRO A 65 9.55 8.02 1.41
N SER A 66 8.76 7.05 0.94
CA SER A 66 9.24 5.68 0.85
C SER A 66 9.91 5.40 -0.49
N ARG A 67 10.99 4.63 -0.43
CA ARG A 67 11.75 4.09 -1.57
C ARG A 67 11.19 2.76 -2.08
N PHE A 68 10.17 2.22 -1.43
CA PHE A 68 9.64 0.88 -1.72
C PHE A 68 8.27 0.92 -2.37
N ILE A 69 8.03 -0.09 -3.20
CA ILE A 69 6.72 -0.44 -3.76
C ILE A 69 6.32 -1.78 -3.14
N SER A 70 5.23 -1.80 -2.38
CA SER A 70 4.70 -3.01 -1.76
C SER A 70 4.02 -3.91 -2.80
N THR A 71 4.30 -5.19 -2.69
CA THR A 71 3.77 -6.28 -3.52
C THR A 71 3.55 -7.53 -2.67
N LEU A 72 2.78 -8.47 -3.18
CA LEU A 72 2.38 -9.69 -2.50
C LEU A 72 2.67 -10.90 -3.40
N SER A 73 3.04 -12.03 -2.82
CA SER A 73 3.28 -13.28 -3.57
C SER A 73 2.02 -14.08 -3.87
N SER A 74 0.93 -13.85 -3.13
CA SER A 74 -0.33 -14.58 -3.28
C SER A 74 -1.42 -13.71 -3.92
N LYS A 75 -1.96 -14.18 -5.04
CA LYS A 75 -3.07 -13.51 -5.76
C LYS A 75 -4.31 -13.41 -4.88
N SER A 76 -4.69 -14.51 -4.23
CA SER A 76 -5.88 -14.56 -3.37
C SER A 76 -5.72 -13.65 -2.17
N TYR A 77 -4.52 -13.59 -1.58
CA TYR A 77 -4.23 -12.66 -0.49
C TYR A 77 -4.32 -11.21 -0.95
N ALA A 78 -3.76 -10.87 -2.12
CA ALA A 78 -3.88 -9.53 -2.69
C ALA A 78 -5.33 -9.11 -2.93
N ILE A 79 -6.16 -10.00 -3.46
CA ILE A 79 -7.61 -9.75 -3.66
C ILE A 79 -8.32 -9.56 -2.32
N SER A 80 -8.05 -10.43 -1.34
CA SER A 80 -8.63 -10.31 0.00
C SER A 80 -8.25 -8.98 0.66
N TRP A 81 -6.98 -8.58 0.51
CA TRP A 81 -6.50 -7.29 1.01
C TRP A 81 -7.17 -6.13 0.28
N ALA A 82 -7.26 -6.15 -1.05
CA ALA A 82 -7.96 -5.14 -1.83
C ALA A 82 -9.41 -4.95 -1.37
N ARG A 83 -10.12 -6.05 -1.09
CA ARG A 83 -11.50 -6.03 -0.59
C ARG A 83 -11.65 -5.43 0.81
N SER A 84 -10.58 -5.41 1.59
CA SER A 84 -10.57 -4.79 2.92
C SER A 84 -10.39 -3.27 2.87
N LEU A 85 -9.87 -2.72 1.77
CA LEU A 85 -9.60 -1.29 1.60
C LEU A 85 -10.89 -0.46 1.61
N GLU A 86 -10.86 0.71 2.22
CA GLU A 86 -12.02 1.63 2.22
C GLU A 86 -12.36 2.13 0.82
N GLN A 87 -11.36 2.40 -0.02
CA GLN A 87 -11.56 2.80 -1.42
C GLN A 87 -12.31 1.74 -2.21
N TYR A 88 -12.21 0.47 -1.81
CA TYR A 88 -12.93 -0.60 -2.44
C TYR A 88 -14.39 -0.70 -1.95
N LYS A 89 -14.67 -0.26 -0.71
CA LYS A 89 -16.03 -0.25 -0.14
C LYS A 89 -16.91 0.82 -0.79
N ASN A 90 -16.32 1.90 -1.31
CA ASN A 90 -17.05 2.88 -2.09
C ASN A 90 -17.24 2.36 -3.53
N LEU A 91 -18.50 2.19 -3.94
CA LEU A 91 -18.88 1.70 -5.28
C LEU A 91 -18.30 2.57 -6.40
N GLU A 92 -18.19 3.88 -6.19
CA GLU A 92 -17.69 4.81 -7.22
C GLU A 92 -16.21 4.59 -7.52
N THR A 93 -15.42 4.23 -6.51
CA THR A 93 -13.97 4.02 -6.63
C THR A 93 -13.58 2.56 -6.71
N ARG A 94 -14.52 1.63 -6.50
CA ARG A 94 -14.30 0.19 -6.61
C ARG A 94 -13.79 -0.20 -8.00
N ASP A 95 -14.39 0.40 -9.02
CA ASP A 95 -13.99 0.23 -10.42
C ASP A 95 -12.69 0.95 -10.75
N GLU A 96 -11.99 1.56 -9.80
CA GLU A 96 -10.66 2.14 -9.98
C GLU A 96 -9.57 1.33 -9.26
N VAL A 97 -9.96 0.37 -8.42
CA VAL A 97 -9.02 -0.58 -7.79
C VAL A 97 -8.64 -1.65 -8.81
N ARG A 98 -7.34 -1.87 -8.97
CA ARG A 98 -6.76 -2.78 -9.97
C ARG A 98 -5.82 -3.76 -9.31
N LEU A 99 -5.92 -5.02 -9.72
CA LEU A 99 -4.92 -6.04 -9.44
C LEU A 99 -3.90 -6.05 -10.58
N MET A 100 -2.65 -5.88 -10.22
CA MET A 100 -1.52 -5.80 -11.13
C MET A 100 -0.70 -7.07 -10.96
N THR A 101 -0.61 -7.87 -12.02
CA THR A 101 0.26 -9.06 -12.04
C THR A 101 1.61 -8.67 -12.63
N ILE A 102 2.66 -8.88 -11.85
CA ILE A 102 4.02 -8.45 -12.14
C ILE A 102 4.89 -9.68 -12.28
N LYS A 103 5.59 -9.83 -13.41
CA LYS A 103 6.59 -10.89 -13.59
C LYS A 103 7.83 -10.54 -12.78
N ALA A 104 8.22 -11.40 -11.83
CA ALA A 104 9.34 -11.12 -10.93
C ALA A 104 10.70 -11.31 -11.62
N GLU A 105 10.75 -12.12 -12.67
CA GLU A 105 11.93 -12.25 -13.53
C GLU A 105 12.37 -10.86 -14.01
N GLY A 106 13.64 -10.52 -13.83
CA GLY A 106 14.20 -9.23 -14.20
C GLY A 106 13.95 -8.09 -13.20
N LEU A 107 13.32 -8.38 -12.05
CA LEU A 107 13.36 -7.49 -10.88
C LEU A 107 14.66 -7.66 -10.07
N GLY A 108 15.62 -8.43 -10.57
CA GLY A 108 16.99 -8.50 -10.06
C GLY A 108 17.93 -7.55 -10.80
N GLY A 109 18.83 -6.88 -10.08
CA GLY A 109 19.81 -5.95 -10.64
C GLY A 109 19.72 -4.58 -9.96
N PRO A 110 19.53 -3.45 -10.68
CA PRO A 110 19.38 -2.13 -10.05
C PRO A 110 18.07 -2.02 -9.25
N MET A 111 17.12 -2.91 -9.53
CA MET A 111 15.91 -3.11 -8.75
C MET A 111 16.22 -4.22 -7.75
N TYR A 112 16.07 -3.92 -6.47
CA TYR A 112 16.29 -4.86 -5.39
C TYR A 112 14.94 -5.23 -4.78
N VAL A 113 14.74 -6.52 -4.53
CA VAL A 113 13.54 -7.02 -3.88
C VAL A 113 13.90 -7.51 -2.49
N TYR A 114 13.09 -7.13 -1.51
CA TYR A 114 13.25 -7.53 -0.12
C TYR A 114 11.98 -8.22 0.36
N ASN A 115 12.14 -9.26 1.17
CA ASN A 115 11.04 -9.80 1.97
C ASN A 115 11.23 -9.27 3.41
N PRO A 116 10.30 -8.47 3.96
CA PRO A 116 10.49 -7.87 5.27
C PRO A 116 10.76 -8.89 6.37
N LYS A 117 10.06 -10.03 6.37
CA LYS A 117 10.29 -11.10 7.35
C LYS A 117 11.73 -11.60 7.31
N GLN A 118 12.23 -11.97 6.13
CA GLN A 118 13.61 -12.42 5.96
C GLN A 118 14.63 -11.30 6.28
N ALA A 119 14.28 -10.03 6.03
CA ALA A 119 15.14 -8.91 6.38
C ALA A 119 15.31 -8.76 7.90
N PHE A 120 14.22 -8.81 8.67
CA PHE A 120 14.27 -8.77 10.14
C PHE A 120 15.02 -9.98 10.71
N GLU A 121 14.70 -11.19 10.22
CA GLU A 121 15.36 -12.43 10.62
C GLU A 121 16.87 -12.40 10.32
N GLY A 122 17.25 -11.99 9.11
CA GLY A 122 18.66 -11.90 8.69
C GLY A 122 19.45 -10.83 9.43
N ALA A 123 18.79 -9.77 9.90
CA ALA A 123 19.39 -8.74 10.74
C ALA A 123 19.48 -9.13 12.22
N GLY A 124 18.88 -10.25 12.64
CA GLY A 124 18.81 -10.66 14.04
C GLY A 124 18.00 -9.70 14.91
N VAL A 125 17.04 -8.97 14.31
CA VAL A 125 16.20 -7.99 15.00
C VAL A 125 14.73 -8.35 14.91
N LEU A 126 14.00 -8.18 16.01
CA LEU A 126 12.55 -8.39 16.00
C LEU A 126 11.85 -7.20 15.34
N PRO A 127 10.78 -7.42 14.57
CA PRO A 127 9.90 -6.33 14.16
C PRO A 127 9.35 -5.59 15.40
N PRO A 128 9.10 -4.27 15.29
CA PRO A 128 8.36 -3.53 16.31
C PRO A 128 7.06 -4.23 16.67
N GLU A 129 6.62 -4.13 17.92
CA GLU A 129 5.50 -4.91 18.46
C GLU A 129 4.24 -4.86 17.56
N GLY A 130 3.82 -3.66 17.13
CA GLY A 130 2.67 -3.48 16.24
C GLY A 130 2.84 -4.02 14.81
N LEU A 131 4.04 -4.43 14.41
CA LEU A 131 4.32 -5.03 13.10
C LEU A 131 4.50 -6.55 13.16
N ARG A 132 4.62 -7.17 14.34
CA ARG A 132 4.98 -8.60 14.46
C ARG A 132 3.97 -9.54 13.79
N GLU A 133 2.69 -9.21 13.85
CA GLU A 133 1.62 -10.00 13.22
C GLU A 133 1.44 -9.67 11.73
N TYR A 134 1.91 -8.50 11.31
CA TYR A 134 1.77 -7.97 9.95
C TYR A 134 2.91 -8.45 9.04
N VAL A 135 4.14 -8.52 9.57
CA VAL A 135 5.32 -8.96 8.82
C VAL A 135 5.22 -10.45 8.52
N ARG A 136 4.57 -10.74 7.39
CA ARG A 136 4.36 -12.10 6.86
C ARG A 136 5.38 -12.42 5.78
N GLY A 137 5.54 -13.72 5.51
CA GLY A 137 6.38 -14.20 4.42
C GLY A 137 5.85 -13.87 3.03
N GLU A 138 4.62 -13.35 2.92
CA GLU A 138 3.95 -13.15 1.64
C GLU A 138 4.19 -11.76 1.02
N GLU A 139 4.68 -10.79 1.80
CA GLU A 139 4.93 -9.41 1.34
C GLU A 139 6.36 -9.24 0.79
N TYR A 140 6.46 -8.50 -0.30
CA TYR A 140 7.71 -8.19 -0.98
C TYR A 140 7.78 -6.69 -1.28
N LEU A 141 8.94 -6.10 -1.02
CA LEU A 141 9.21 -4.68 -1.24
C LEU A 141 10.18 -4.54 -2.41
N VAL A 142 9.73 -3.90 -3.48
CA VAL A 142 10.59 -3.57 -4.63
C VAL A 142 11.16 -2.17 -4.45
N LEU A 143 12.48 -2.03 -4.53
CA LEU A 143 13.17 -0.76 -4.39
C LEU A 143 13.08 0.08 -5.68
N TYR A 144 12.76 1.36 -5.53
CA TYR A 144 12.65 2.43 -6.54
C TYR A 144 11.55 2.30 -7.58
N GLY A 145 11.36 1.14 -8.19
CA GLY A 145 10.51 1.06 -9.37
C GLY A 145 10.18 -0.33 -9.84
N ILE A 146 9.06 -0.44 -10.55
CA ILE A 146 8.66 -1.64 -11.29
C ILE A 146 8.36 -1.19 -12.73
N PRO A 147 9.16 -1.59 -13.73
CA PRO A 147 8.97 -1.18 -15.10
C PRO A 147 7.61 -1.62 -15.65
N ALA A 148 7.01 -0.82 -16.52
CA ALA A 148 5.73 -1.16 -17.17
C ALA A 148 5.80 -2.51 -17.90
N SER A 149 6.94 -2.84 -18.51
CA SER A 149 7.17 -4.12 -19.20
C SER A 149 7.13 -5.35 -18.29
N ARG A 150 7.16 -5.17 -16.96
CA ARG A 150 7.02 -6.25 -15.98
C ARG A 150 5.58 -6.44 -15.54
N VAL A 151 4.69 -5.48 -15.77
CA VAL A 151 3.26 -5.62 -15.52
C VAL A 151 2.63 -6.36 -16.69
N VAL A 152 2.37 -7.65 -16.51
CA VAL A 152 1.88 -8.55 -17.57
C VAL A 152 0.36 -8.63 -17.62
N ARG A 153 -0.32 -8.21 -16.55
CA ARG A 153 -1.78 -8.19 -16.49
C ARG A 153 -2.29 -7.12 -15.55
N ILE A 154 -3.41 -6.51 -15.94
CA ILE A 154 -4.17 -5.52 -15.16
C ILE A 154 -5.62 -6.01 -15.15
N GLU A 155 -6.16 -6.26 -13.96
CA GLU A 155 -7.50 -6.80 -13.77
C GLU A 155 -8.29 -5.92 -12.78
N GLY A 156 -9.61 -5.84 -12.93
CA GLY A 156 -10.46 -5.38 -11.83
C GLY A 156 -10.51 -6.46 -10.74
N ILE A 157 -10.67 -6.07 -9.48
CA ILE A 157 -10.75 -7.02 -8.36
C ILE A 157 -11.97 -7.94 -8.47
N ASP A 158 -13.04 -7.45 -9.09
CA ASP A 158 -14.29 -8.19 -9.34
C ASP A 158 -14.45 -8.68 -10.77
N SER A 159 -13.42 -8.50 -11.60
CA SER A 159 -13.42 -9.13 -12.90
C SER A 159 -13.54 -10.63 -12.66
N ALA A 160 -14.67 -11.20 -13.09
CA ALA A 160 -14.94 -12.62 -12.98
C ALA A 160 -13.86 -13.36 -13.79
N VAL A 161 -12.80 -13.80 -13.12
CA VAL A 161 -11.84 -14.72 -13.72
C VAL A 161 -12.47 -16.11 -13.58
N ASP A 162 -13.20 -16.46 -14.62
CA ASP A 162 -13.55 -17.80 -15.10
C ASP A 162 -13.72 -18.89 -14.02
N LEU A 163 -15.00 -19.15 -13.73
CA LEU A 163 -15.53 -20.34 -13.07
C LEU A 163 -15.15 -21.69 -13.74
N GLU A 164 -14.26 -21.72 -14.74
CA GLU A 164 -14.02 -22.90 -15.57
C GLU A 164 -12.91 -23.85 -15.08
N THR A 165 -12.12 -23.54 -14.04
CA THR A 165 -11.03 -24.46 -13.60
C THR A 165 -11.39 -25.37 -12.42
N THR A 166 -12.54 -25.17 -11.74
CA THR A 166 -12.86 -25.94 -10.51
C THR A 166 -13.93 -27.03 -10.71
N VAL A 167 -14.58 -27.11 -11.88
CA VAL A 167 -15.66 -28.11 -12.10
C VAL A 167 -15.14 -29.45 -12.66
N ALA A 168 -13.92 -29.50 -13.22
CA ALA A 168 -13.38 -30.74 -13.79
C ALA A 168 -12.76 -31.72 -12.76
N THR A 169 -12.47 -31.28 -11.52
CA THR A 169 -11.80 -32.14 -10.52
C THR A 169 -12.76 -32.74 -9.49
N THR A 170 -14.00 -32.23 -9.38
CA THR A 170 -14.92 -32.61 -8.29
C THR A 170 -15.96 -33.68 -8.69
N MET A 171 -15.96 -34.17 -9.93
CA MET A 171 -16.90 -35.23 -10.35
C MET A 171 -16.37 -36.67 -10.26
N ASN A 172 -15.17 -36.90 -9.71
CA ASN A 172 -14.61 -38.27 -9.60
C ASN A 172 -14.26 -38.76 -8.19
N ILE A 173 -14.70 -38.08 -7.12
CA ILE A 173 -14.54 -38.62 -5.76
C ILE A 173 -15.82 -38.38 -4.97
N ALA A 174 -16.78 -39.28 -5.17
CA ALA A 174 -17.95 -39.41 -4.31
C ALA A 174 -18.29 -40.88 -4.12
N GLU A 175 -17.50 -41.58 -3.32
CA GLU A 175 -18.02 -42.68 -2.51
C GLU A 175 -17.12 -42.95 -1.31
N THR A 176 -17.55 -42.44 -0.15
CA THR A 176 -17.54 -43.03 1.19
C THR A 176 -17.42 -41.92 2.23
N ALA A 177 -18.51 -41.77 2.97
CA ALA A 177 -18.67 -40.83 4.05
C ALA A 177 -17.93 -41.30 5.31
N ASP A 178 -17.43 -40.35 6.09
CA ASP A 178 -17.50 -40.43 7.55
C ASP A 178 -17.48 -39.01 8.16
N PRO A 179 -18.41 -38.64 9.07
CA PRO A 179 -18.49 -37.31 9.66
C PRO A 179 -17.86 -37.30 11.05
N CYS A 180 -16.75 -36.59 11.22
CA CYS A 180 -16.24 -36.24 12.55
C CYS A 180 -16.02 -34.73 12.68
N CYS A 181 -16.83 -34.15 13.57
CA CYS A 181 -16.78 -32.79 14.08
C CYS A 181 -15.38 -32.37 14.52
N GLY A 182 -14.94 -31.22 14.04
CA GLY A 182 -13.79 -30.49 14.59
C GLY A 182 -14.09 -29.00 14.53
N SER A 183 -14.41 -28.41 15.67
CA SER A 183 -14.63 -26.99 15.89
C SER A 183 -13.39 -26.17 15.50
N GLY A 184 -13.39 -25.61 14.29
CA GLY A 184 -12.41 -24.62 13.86
C GLY A 184 -12.70 -23.29 14.52
N THR A 185 -11.86 -22.91 15.48
CA THR A 185 -11.79 -21.57 16.04
C THR A 185 -11.69 -20.54 14.92
N GLY A 186 -12.71 -19.68 14.79
CA GLY A 186 -12.70 -18.58 13.84
C GLY A 186 -11.46 -17.73 14.03
N LEU A 187 -10.67 -17.62 12.96
CA LEU A 187 -9.55 -16.69 12.86
C LEU A 187 -10.12 -15.27 12.96
N ASN A 188 -10.06 -14.70 14.16
CA ASN A 188 -10.23 -13.27 14.37
C ASN A 188 -9.06 -12.57 13.68
N MET A 189 -9.27 -12.26 12.41
CA MET A 189 -8.38 -11.44 11.60
C MET A 189 -8.44 -10.04 12.21
N MET A 190 -7.41 -9.68 13.00
CA MET A 190 -7.29 -8.32 13.51
C MET A 190 -7.27 -7.36 12.33
N ASP A 191 -8.14 -6.38 12.46
CA ASP A 191 -8.28 -5.32 11.50
C ASP A 191 -7.01 -4.44 11.50
N PRO A 192 -6.32 -4.26 10.36
CA PRO A 192 -5.20 -3.30 10.27
C PRO A 192 -5.63 -1.85 10.61
N ARG A 193 -6.94 -1.64 10.79
CA ARG A 193 -7.57 -0.42 11.29
C ARG A 193 -7.14 0.10 12.65
N ARG A 194 -6.48 -0.65 13.55
CA ARG A 194 -6.07 0.01 14.80
C ARG A 194 -5.05 1.15 14.59
N GLY A 195 -4.22 1.07 13.55
CA GLY A 195 -3.39 2.20 13.10
C GLY A 195 -4.05 3.05 12.01
N PHE A 196 -4.91 2.46 11.17
CA PHE A 196 -5.55 3.16 10.05
C PHE A 196 -6.76 4.02 10.47
N ASP A 197 -7.53 3.65 11.49
CA ASP A 197 -8.65 4.46 12.02
C ASP A 197 -8.13 5.69 12.77
N GLU A 198 -7.02 5.56 13.51
CA GLU A 198 -6.32 6.72 14.08
C GLU A 198 -5.77 7.65 12.98
N PHE A 199 -5.40 7.08 11.83
CA PHE A 199 -4.94 7.79 10.64
C PHE A 199 -6.08 8.51 9.90
N ILE A 200 -7.25 7.89 9.70
CA ILE A 200 -8.44 8.56 9.13
C ILE A 200 -8.89 9.69 10.05
N ARG A 201 -8.98 9.45 11.36
CA ARG A 201 -9.31 10.47 12.35
C ARG A 201 -8.32 11.65 12.32
N GLY A 202 -7.02 11.38 12.27
CA GLY A 202 -6.00 12.43 12.17
C GLY A 202 -6.07 13.23 10.86
N MET A 203 -6.45 12.59 9.74
CA MET A 203 -6.66 13.26 8.46
C MET A 203 -7.92 14.12 8.44
N GLU A 204 -8.99 13.70 9.10
CA GLU A 204 -10.22 14.47 9.26
C GLU A 204 -10.01 15.71 10.16
N GLU A 205 -9.21 15.57 11.22
CA GLU A 205 -8.79 16.67 12.09
C GLU A 205 -7.94 17.70 11.32
N LEU A 206 -6.92 17.26 10.57
CA LEU A 206 -6.10 18.13 9.72
C LEU A 206 -6.91 18.84 8.61
N CYS A 207 -7.86 18.13 7.98
CA CYS A 207 -8.74 18.74 6.99
C CYS A 207 -9.68 19.77 7.61
N THR A 208 -10.10 19.56 8.86
CA THR A 208 -10.94 20.50 9.62
C THR A 208 -10.14 21.75 10.01
N GLU A 209 -8.92 21.58 10.52
CA GLU A 209 -8.02 22.69 10.83
C GLU A 209 -7.67 23.53 9.59
N MET A 210 -7.39 22.88 8.45
CA MET A 210 -7.14 23.59 7.19
C MET A 210 -8.36 24.37 6.70
N LYS A 211 -9.58 23.83 6.84
CA LYS A 211 -10.81 24.56 6.51
C LYS A 211 -11.00 25.79 7.40
N LEU A 212 -10.76 25.66 8.71
CA LEU A 212 -10.83 26.77 9.66
C LEU A 212 -9.79 27.85 9.36
N LEU A 213 -8.58 27.46 8.96
CA LEU A 213 -7.53 28.38 8.56
C LEU A 213 -7.94 29.18 7.30
N VAL A 214 -8.47 28.50 6.28
CA VAL A 214 -8.94 29.12 5.03
C VAL A 214 -10.10 30.10 5.30
N GLU A 215 -11.06 29.73 6.14
CA GLU A 215 -12.16 30.63 6.52
C GLU A 215 -11.67 31.84 7.34
N SER A 216 -10.68 31.64 8.22
CA SER A 216 -10.05 32.75 8.96
C SER A 216 -9.34 33.73 8.03
N PHE A 217 -8.67 33.24 6.98
CA PHE A 217 -8.06 34.10 5.95
C PHE A 217 -9.12 34.87 5.13
N LYS A 218 -10.27 34.27 4.83
CA LYS A 218 -11.39 34.99 4.16
C LYS A 218 -11.97 36.10 5.04
N LEU A 219 -12.09 35.87 6.35
CA LEU A 219 -12.55 36.87 7.31
C LEU A 219 -11.55 38.02 7.48
N LEU A 220 -10.25 37.73 7.48
CA LEU A 220 -9.20 38.75 7.52
C LEU A 220 -9.14 39.56 6.22
N GLY A 221 -9.31 38.92 5.06
CA GLY A 221 -9.38 39.58 3.75
C GLY A 221 -10.59 40.50 3.58
N SER A 222 -11.74 40.12 4.14
CA SER A 222 -12.95 40.95 4.13
C SER A 222 -12.85 42.15 5.10
N HIS A 223 -12.17 42.00 6.24
CA HIS A 223 -11.86 43.14 7.13
C HIS A 223 -10.88 44.13 6.50
N THR A 224 -9.89 43.68 5.74
CA THR A 224 -8.95 44.59 5.06
C THR A 224 -9.64 45.38 3.94
N GLN A 225 -10.60 44.77 3.23
CA GLN A 225 -11.41 45.48 2.22
C GLN A 225 -12.37 46.51 2.84
N ALA A 226 -12.97 46.23 4.00
CA ALA A 226 -13.85 47.16 4.70
C ALA A 226 -13.10 48.40 5.22
N VAL A 227 -11.89 48.23 5.76
CA VAL A 227 -11.05 49.34 6.26
C VAL A 227 -10.54 50.23 5.12
N LEU A 228 -10.25 49.65 3.94
CA LEU A 228 -9.85 50.40 2.74
C LEU A 228 -11.01 51.19 2.10
N CYS A 229 -12.25 50.73 2.24
CA CYS A 229 -13.42 51.48 1.81
C CYS A 229 -13.74 52.66 2.74
N ASP A 230 -13.58 52.51 4.05
CA ASP A 230 -13.88 53.57 5.03
C ASP A 230 -12.83 54.71 5.00
N THR A 231 -11.58 54.41 4.65
CA THR A 231 -10.53 55.44 4.49
C THR A 231 -10.67 56.27 3.21
N ARG A 232 -11.34 55.77 2.16
CA ARG A 232 -11.62 56.56 0.94
C ARG A 232 -12.74 57.60 1.12
N SER A 233 -13.67 57.40 2.05
CA SER A 233 -14.74 58.36 2.32
C SER A 233 -14.31 59.56 3.19
N ARG A 234 -13.13 59.53 3.82
CA ARG A 234 -12.64 60.62 4.69
C ARG A 234 -11.64 61.58 4.04
N ILE A 235 -11.16 61.29 2.83
CA ILE A 235 -10.17 62.13 2.12
C ILE A 235 -10.84 63.04 1.06
N GLY A 236 -12.17 62.94 0.92
CA GLY A 236 -12.95 63.67 -0.10
C GLY A 236 -13.92 64.73 0.44
N SER A 237 -13.61 65.37 1.57
CA SER A 237 -14.38 66.49 2.13
C SER A 237 -13.46 67.67 2.47
#